data_AF-A0A518SDI6-F1
#
_entry.id   AF-A0A518SDI6-F1
#
_cell.length_a   1.000
_cell.length_b   1.000
_cell.length_c   1.000
_cell.angle_alpha   90.00
_cell.angle_beta   90.00
_cell.angle_gamma   90.00
#
_symmetry.space_group_name_H-M   'P 1'
#
loop_
_entity.id
_entity.type
_entity.pdbx_description
1 polymer ?
#
loop_
_entity_poly.entity_id
_entity_poly.type
_entity_poly.pdbx_seq_one_letter_code
_entity_poly.pdbx_strand_id
1 'polypeptide(L)'
;MGLRDIVTSVESQEKTLTVYGPSDALADAAREYFESQNVRVVYEPVADPADARAELCDDDGPVLSVDVDAVEDLLSERADRDFGDVAPYRAILEHLDRATFTSYDRAQMMTASREVEDRAWRVGEGLLVAGFQTLSTFETQHEAYALLAETDLDVHVYGAPDADVDDVGTTVHPMDSPDIRETWFVAFDGGPSPQQKSALLAEERSPGEFYGFWTYDPDTVDRIIDAVPDTANRPTA
;
A
#
# COMPACT_ATOMS: atom_id res chain seq x y z
N MET A 1 4.76 -4.65 17.96
CA MET A 1 4.82 -3.50 17.04
C MET A 1 3.39 -3.20 16.66
N GLY A 2 2.94 -1.96 16.86
CA GLY A 2 1.58 -1.54 16.56
C GLY A 2 1.43 -0.97 15.15
N LEU A 3 0.20 -0.70 14.71
CA LEU A 3 -0.08 -0.15 13.38
C LEU A 3 0.59 1.22 13.15
N ARG A 4 0.59 2.08 14.17
CA ARG A 4 1.26 3.40 14.11
C ARG A 4 2.79 3.30 14.02
N ASP A 5 3.38 2.26 14.62
CA ASP A 5 4.81 1.99 14.46
C ASP A 5 5.13 1.63 12.99
N ILE A 6 4.23 0.91 12.31
CA ILE A 6 4.37 0.58 10.88
C ILE A 6 4.28 1.86 10.04
N VAL A 7 3.29 2.74 10.29
CA VAL A 7 3.20 4.05 9.60
C VAL A 7 4.52 4.82 9.75
N THR A 8 5.03 4.94 10.97
CA THR A 8 6.30 5.65 11.24
C THR A 8 7.49 4.97 10.57
N SER A 9 7.54 3.63 10.58
CA SER A 9 8.61 2.85 9.97
C SER A 9 8.65 3.04 8.46
N VAL A 10 7.51 2.91 7.77
CA VAL A 10 7.46 3.06 6.32
C VAL A 10 7.65 4.54 5.92
N GLU A 11 7.19 5.50 6.74
CA GLU A 11 7.48 6.94 6.56
C GLU A 11 8.99 7.19 6.60
N SER A 12 9.71 6.54 7.53
CA SER A 12 11.17 6.68 7.64
C SER A 12 11.97 5.96 6.54
N GLN A 13 11.37 5.00 5.84
CA GLN A 13 11.99 4.21 4.76
C GLN A 13 11.87 4.94 3.42
N GLU A 14 12.43 6.15 3.34
CA GLU A 14 12.53 6.89 2.07
C GLU A 14 13.48 6.15 1.13
N LYS A 15 12.97 5.63 0.01
CA LYS A 15 13.84 5.04 -1.01
C LYS A 15 14.48 6.13 -1.84
N THR A 16 15.74 5.95 -2.21
CA THR A 16 16.45 6.91 -3.07
C THR A 16 16.62 6.35 -4.47
N LEU A 17 16.01 6.99 -5.47
CA LEU A 17 16.27 6.73 -6.88
C LEU A 17 17.41 7.65 -7.35
N THR A 18 18.59 7.09 -7.59
CA THR A 18 19.74 7.82 -8.14
C THR A 18 19.79 7.61 -9.64
N VAL A 19 19.58 8.68 -10.39
CA VAL A 19 19.66 8.69 -11.86
C VAL A 19 21.06 9.15 -12.27
N TYR A 20 21.82 8.22 -12.84
CA TYR A 20 23.10 8.48 -13.48
C TYR A 20 22.86 8.83 -14.95
N GLY A 21 23.22 10.04 -15.35
CA GLY A 21 23.04 10.45 -16.75
C GLY A 21 23.93 11.62 -17.18
N PRO A 22 23.96 11.92 -18.48
CA PRO A 22 24.65 13.09 -19.02
C PRO A 22 23.90 14.40 -18.74
N SER A 23 22.61 14.33 -18.41
CA SER A 23 21.75 15.46 -18.06
C SER A 23 20.78 15.11 -16.93
N ASP A 24 20.35 16.12 -16.19
CA ASP A 24 19.38 16.02 -15.10
C ASP A 24 17.92 15.93 -15.55
N ALA A 25 17.62 16.12 -16.84
CA ALA A 25 16.26 16.13 -17.38
C ALA A 25 15.41 14.92 -16.97
N LEU A 26 15.98 13.71 -17.02
CA LEU A 26 15.31 12.49 -16.58
C LEU A 26 15.08 12.47 -15.06
N ALA A 27 16.05 12.95 -14.28
CA ALA A 27 15.92 13.05 -12.84
C ALA A 27 14.85 14.09 -12.43
N ASP A 28 14.73 15.21 -13.15
CA ASP A 28 13.70 16.20 -12.91
C ASP A 28 12.30 15.68 -13.25
N ALA A 29 12.15 14.99 -14.38
CA ALA A 29 10.88 14.33 -14.71
C ALA A 29 10.53 13.23 -13.70
N ALA A 30 11.52 12.47 -13.23
CA ALA A 30 11.32 11.49 -12.17
C ALA A 30 10.94 12.16 -10.84
N ARG A 31 11.53 13.31 -10.46
CA ARG A 31 11.12 14.06 -9.25
C ARG A 31 9.64 14.43 -9.29
N GLU A 32 9.17 14.91 -10.44
CA GLU A 32 7.75 15.25 -10.62
C GLU A 32 6.84 14.02 -10.59
N TYR A 33 7.32 12.87 -11.08
CA TYR A 33 6.59 11.61 -11.02
C TYR A 33 6.47 11.09 -9.58
N PHE A 34 7.57 11.11 -8.85
CA PHE A 34 7.70 10.56 -7.50
C PHE A 34 7.27 11.53 -6.40
N GLU A 35 6.81 12.75 -6.71
CA GLU A 35 6.46 13.77 -5.71
C GLU A 35 5.42 13.29 -4.68
N SER A 36 4.46 12.46 -5.09
CA SER A 36 3.46 11.87 -4.19
C SER A 36 3.86 10.51 -3.62
N GLN A 37 5.05 10.02 -3.93
CA GLN A 37 5.58 8.73 -3.49
C GLN A 37 6.73 8.98 -2.51
N ASN A 38 6.97 8.09 -1.55
CA ASN A 38 8.03 8.28 -0.55
C ASN A 38 9.43 7.96 -1.14
N VAL A 39 9.76 8.61 -2.27
CA VAL A 39 10.95 8.34 -3.08
C VAL A 39 11.70 9.63 -3.35
N ARG A 40 12.94 9.69 -2.86
CA ARG A 40 13.84 10.80 -3.14
C ARG A 40 14.61 10.55 -4.42
N VAL A 41 14.57 11.51 -5.35
CA VAL A 41 15.29 11.39 -6.62
C VAL A 41 16.57 12.24 -6.61
N VAL A 42 17.71 11.58 -6.76
CA VAL A 42 19.06 12.18 -6.83
C VAL A 42 19.59 12.07 -8.25
N TYR A 43 20.30 13.10 -8.71
CA TYR A 43 21.00 13.07 -10.00
C TYR A 43 22.50 12.98 -9.76
N GLU A 44 23.15 12.02 -10.43
CA GLU A 44 24.61 11.93 -10.49
C GLU A 44 25.11 12.05 -11.94
N PRO A 45 25.94 13.04 -12.26
CA PRO A 45 26.42 13.23 -13.63
C PRO A 45 27.42 12.15 -14.02
N VAL A 46 27.22 11.54 -15.20
CA VAL A 46 28.18 10.64 -15.84
C VAL A 46 28.64 11.22 -17.19
N ALA A 47 29.91 11.01 -17.52
CA ALA A 47 30.51 11.57 -18.74
C ALA A 47 30.22 10.73 -19.98
N ASP A 48 30.14 9.40 -19.82
CA ASP A 48 29.81 8.47 -20.90
C ASP A 48 28.32 8.10 -20.82
N PRO A 49 27.52 8.32 -21.88
CA PRO A 49 26.15 7.84 -21.95
C PRO A 49 26.02 6.32 -21.74
N ALA A 50 27.07 5.54 -22.03
CA ALA A 50 27.08 4.11 -21.78
C ALA A 50 27.10 3.74 -20.29
N ASP A 51 27.47 4.69 -19.41
CA ASP A 51 27.44 4.51 -17.95
C ASP A 51 26.10 4.98 -17.34
N ALA A 52 25.16 5.46 -18.16
CA ALA A 52 23.86 5.95 -17.71
C ALA A 52 22.99 4.79 -17.21
N ARG A 53 22.46 4.95 -16.00
CA ARG A 53 21.63 3.95 -15.31
C ARG A 53 20.81 4.60 -14.22
N ALA A 54 19.78 3.93 -13.73
CA ALA A 54 19.07 4.31 -12.54
C ALA A 54 19.25 3.24 -11.46
N GLU A 55 19.64 3.67 -10.26
CA GLU A 55 19.80 2.79 -9.11
C GLU A 55 18.78 3.17 -8.05
N LEU A 56 17.97 2.20 -7.63
CA LEU A 56 17.06 2.35 -6.51
C LEU A 56 17.74 1.80 -5.25
N CYS A 57 17.86 2.64 -4.23
CA CYS A 57 18.45 2.33 -2.95
C CYS A 57 17.41 2.38 -1.82
N ASP A 58 17.55 1.48 -0.86
CA ASP A 58 16.91 1.56 0.46
C ASP A 58 17.96 1.89 1.53
N ASP A 59 17.60 1.76 2.81
CA ASP A 59 18.50 2.01 3.94
C ASP A 59 19.70 1.05 4.01
N ASP A 60 19.60 -0.13 3.39
CA ASP A 60 20.62 -1.20 3.41
C ASP A 60 21.51 -1.19 2.14
N GLY A 61 21.14 -0.44 1.09
CA GLY A 61 21.97 -0.18 -0.09
C GLY A 61 21.21 -0.27 -1.42
N PRO A 62 21.90 -0.50 -2.54
CA PRO A 62 21.25 -0.62 -3.84
C PRO A 62 20.42 -1.91 -3.92
N VAL A 63 19.11 -1.75 -4.14
CA VAL A 63 18.13 -2.83 -4.25
C VAL A 63 17.95 -3.23 -5.70
N LEU A 64 17.99 -2.27 -6.62
CA LEU A 64 17.77 -2.48 -8.04
C LEU A 64 18.65 -1.52 -8.86
N SER A 65 19.20 -2.01 -9.97
CA SER A 65 19.85 -1.20 -10.98
C SER A 65 19.24 -1.52 -12.34
N VAL A 66 18.85 -0.50 -13.08
CA VAL A 66 18.21 -0.60 -14.41
C VAL A 66 18.79 0.43 -15.36
N ASP A 67 18.64 0.21 -16.66
CA ASP A 67 18.94 1.21 -17.68
C ASP A 67 18.00 2.42 -17.55
N VAL A 68 18.50 3.61 -17.92
CA VAL A 68 17.69 4.86 -17.89
C VAL A 68 16.46 4.79 -18.77
N ASP A 69 16.50 4.01 -19.86
CA ASP A 69 15.37 3.75 -20.76
C ASP A 69 14.17 3.18 -20.00
N ALA A 70 14.40 2.36 -18.96
CA ALA A 70 13.32 1.82 -18.12
C ALA A 70 12.61 2.93 -17.33
N VAL A 71 13.34 3.97 -16.88
CA VAL A 71 12.73 5.12 -16.21
C VAL A 71 11.98 5.99 -17.22
N GLU A 72 12.53 6.19 -18.42
CA GLU A 72 11.87 6.93 -19.50
C GLU A 72 10.55 6.28 -19.93
N ASP A 73 10.53 4.95 -20.06
CA ASP A 73 9.33 4.17 -20.36
C ASP A 73 8.28 4.36 -19.25
N LEU A 74 8.69 4.25 -17.98
CA LEU A 74 7.81 4.45 -16.82
C LEU A 74 7.12 5.82 -16.84
N LEU A 75 7.88 6.86 -17.17
CA LEU A 75 7.39 8.23 -17.21
C LEU A 75 6.47 8.46 -18.41
N SER A 76 6.70 7.75 -19.52
CA SER A 76 5.94 7.87 -20.76
C SER A 76 4.58 7.17 -20.69
N GLU A 77 4.49 5.99 -20.05
CA GLU A 77 3.23 5.27 -19.85
C GLU A 77 2.23 5.97 -18.92
N ARG A 78 2.67 7.01 -18.19
CA ARG A 78 1.75 7.95 -17.52
C ARG A 78 0.74 8.55 -18.51
N ALA A 79 1.07 8.64 -19.80
CA ALA A 79 0.23 9.22 -20.84
C ALA A 79 -0.79 8.23 -21.45
N ASP A 80 -0.50 6.93 -21.49
CA ASP A 80 -1.34 5.91 -22.12
C ASP A 80 -1.36 4.63 -21.25
N ARG A 81 -2.37 4.50 -20.38
CA ARG A 81 -2.53 3.31 -19.51
C ARG A 81 -3.18 2.15 -20.28
N ASP A 82 -2.36 1.24 -20.81
CA ASP A 82 -2.79 -0.12 -21.15
C ASP A 82 -1.73 -1.12 -20.64
N PHE A 83 -2.13 -2.03 -19.75
CA PHE A 83 -1.22 -2.99 -19.10
C PHE A 83 -1.11 -4.27 -19.94
N GLY A 84 0.10 -4.72 -20.31
CA GLY A 84 0.21 -5.95 -21.11
C GLY A 84 1.57 -6.62 -21.28
N ASP A 85 2.71 -5.96 -21.01
CA ASP A 85 4.02 -6.57 -21.24
C ASP A 85 4.94 -6.54 -20.01
N VAL A 86 5.87 -7.50 -19.94
CA VAL A 86 6.86 -7.62 -18.85
C VAL A 86 8.01 -6.65 -19.13
N ALA A 87 7.75 -5.37 -18.98
CA ALA A 87 8.72 -4.33 -19.32
C ALA A 87 9.69 -4.01 -18.14
N PRO A 88 10.92 -3.57 -18.43
CA PRO A 88 11.99 -3.36 -17.43
C PRO A 88 11.62 -2.40 -16.29
N TYR A 89 10.76 -1.42 -16.55
CA TYR A 89 10.27 -0.48 -15.52
C TYR A 89 9.45 -1.16 -14.43
N ARG A 90 8.84 -2.32 -14.72
CA ARG A 90 7.99 -3.04 -13.77
C ARG A 90 8.82 -3.50 -12.57
N ALA A 91 10.08 -3.86 -12.79
CA ALA A 91 11.01 -4.19 -11.72
C ALA A 91 11.25 -2.99 -10.78
N ILE A 92 11.32 -1.76 -11.33
CA ILE A 92 11.41 -0.52 -10.54
C ILE A 92 10.16 -0.39 -9.67
N LEU A 93 8.99 -0.55 -10.27
CA LEU A 93 7.72 -0.45 -9.54
C LEU A 93 7.46 -1.59 -8.54
N GLU A 94 8.08 -2.75 -8.73
CA GLU A 94 8.02 -3.88 -7.79
C GLU A 94 8.95 -3.67 -6.58
N HIS A 95 10.09 -3.02 -6.75
CA HIS A 95 11.04 -2.71 -5.67
C HIS A 95 10.82 -1.37 -5.00
N LEU A 96 10.19 -0.42 -5.69
CA LEU A 96 9.57 0.70 -5.02
C LEU A 96 8.46 0.12 -4.16
N ASP A 97 8.66 0.17 -2.85
CA ASP A 97 7.55 0.03 -1.92
C ASP A 97 6.55 1.06 -2.41
N ARG A 98 5.49 0.62 -3.08
CA ARG A 98 4.50 1.51 -3.68
C ARG A 98 3.68 2.24 -2.60
N ALA A 99 4.16 2.23 -1.35
CA ALA A 99 3.79 3.09 -0.25
C ALA A 99 3.75 4.55 -0.70
N THR A 100 2.63 4.90 -1.31
CA THR A 100 2.33 6.24 -1.80
C THR A 100 1.87 6.98 -0.57
N PHE A 101 2.81 7.61 0.13
CA PHE A 101 2.48 8.40 1.31
C PHE A 101 1.74 9.66 0.88
N THR A 102 0.47 9.76 1.25
CA THR A 102 -0.30 10.98 0.98
C THR A 102 -1.14 11.35 2.19
N SER A 103 -1.41 12.65 2.32
CA SER A 103 -2.54 13.10 3.11
C SER A 103 -3.81 12.73 2.35
N TYR A 104 -4.63 11.88 2.94
CA TYR A 104 -5.94 11.51 2.44
C TYR A 104 -7.02 12.24 3.21
N ASP A 105 -8.00 12.79 2.50
CA ASP A 105 -9.31 13.03 3.09
C ASP A 105 -10.11 11.71 3.17
N ARG A 106 -11.24 11.73 3.90
CA ARG A 106 -12.11 10.54 4.04
C ARG A 106 -12.58 9.95 2.71
N ALA A 107 -12.88 10.77 1.71
CA ALA A 107 -13.36 10.27 0.42
C ALA A 107 -12.24 9.56 -0.35
N GLN A 108 -11.01 10.04 -0.24
CA GLN A 108 -9.84 9.38 -0.80
C GLN A 108 -9.52 8.07 -0.06
N MET A 109 -9.63 8.04 1.28
CA MET A 109 -9.49 6.81 2.06
C MET A 109 -10.50 5.74 1.64
N MET A 110 -11.76 6.12 1.46
CA MET A 110 -12.79 5.22 0.95
C MET A 110 -12.46 4.69 -0.45
N THR A 111 -11.96 5.55 -1.33
CA THR A 111 -11.60 5.16 -2.69
C THR A 111 -10.42 4.19 -2.69
N ALA A 112 -9.39 4.45 -1.89
CA ALA A 112 -8.23 3.57 -1.77
C ALA A 112 -8.59 2.23 -1.11
N SER A 113 -9.45 2.24 -0.09
CA SER A 113 -9.94 1.02 0.57
C SER A 113 -10.68 0.11 -0.41
N ARG A 114 -11.54 0.71 -1.25
CA ARG A 114 -12.33 -0.02 -2.27
C ARG A 114 -11.47 -0.77 -3.27
N GLU A 115 -10.28 -0.29 -3.59
CA GLU A 115 -9.39 -0.99 -4.52
C GLU A 115 -8.79 -2.26 -3.90
N VAL A 116 -8.47 -2.23 -2.60
CA VAL A 116 -8.04 -3.42 -1.85
C VAL A 116 -9.21 -4.41 -1.71
N GLU A 117 -10.40 -3.90 -1.40
CA GLU A 117 -11.63 -4.70 -1.24
C GLU A 117 -12.06 -5.34 -2.56
N ASP A 118 -12.07 -4.61 -3.67
CA ASP A 118 -12.40 -5.13 -5.00
C ASP A 118 -11.39 -6.20 -5.44
N ARG A 119 -10.11 -6.01 -5.10
CA ARG A 119 -9.10 -7.04 -5.34
C ARG A 119 -9.36 -8.31 -4.54
N ALA A 120 -9.66 -8.18 -3.25
CA ALA A 120 -10.03 -9.32 -2.41
C ALA A 120 -11.26 -10.04 -2.95
N TRP A 121 -12.31 -9.29 -3.30
CA TRP A 121 -13.54 -9.85 -3.87
C TRP A 121 -13.30 -10.61 -5.19
N ARG A 122 -12.47 -10.06 -6.08
CA ARG A 122 -12.12 -10.72 -7.36
C ARG A 122 -11.35 -12.02 -7.17
N VAL A 123 -10.51 -12.10 -6.15
CA VAL A 123 -9.81 -13.35 -5.79
C VAL A 123 -10.79 -14.31 -5.12
N GLY A 124 -11.62 -13.79 -4.20
CA GLY A 124 -12.70 -14.51 -3.53
C GLY A 124 -12.24 -15.55 -2.50
N GLU A 125 -10.96 -15.57 -2.16
CA GLU A 125 -10.33 -16.49 -1.22
C GLU A 125 -9.15 -15.78 -0.53
N GLY A 126 -8.93 -16.06 0.76
CA GLY A 126 -7.85 -15.49 1.56
C GLY A 126 -8.36 -14.77 2.80
N LEU A 127 -7.50 -13.94 3.40
CA LEU A 127 -7.80 -13.16 4.59
C LEU A 127 -7.85 -11.66 4.24
N LEU A 128 -8.96 -11.01 4.60
CA LEU A 128 -9.12 -9.56 4.56
C LEU A 128 -9.31 -9.02 5.98
N VAL A 129 -8.41 -8.15 6.42
CA VAL A 129 -8.55 -7.43 7.69
C VAL A 129 -8.85 -5.96 7.42
N ALA A 130 -9.84 -5.40 8.11
CA ALA A 130 -10.24 -4.00 7.95
C ALA A 130 -10.50 -3.32 9.29
N GLY A 131 -10.00 -2.10 9.46
CA GLY A 131 -10.18 -1.28 10.65
C GLY A 131 -10.86 0.05 10.31
N PHE A 132 -11.99 0.30 10.98
CA PHE A 132 -12.85 1.47 10.71
C PHE A 132 -12.81 2.53 11.81
N GLN A 133 -11.84 2.46 12.73
CA GLN A 133 -11.76 3.26 13.96
C GLN A 133 -12.88 3.00 14.98
N THR A 134 -14.14 2.99 14.55
CA THR A 134 -15.34 2.76 15.35
C THR A 134 -16.29 1.78 14.64
N LEU A 135 -17.07 1.02 15.41
CA LEU A 135 -18.06 0.11 14.83
C LEU A 135 -19.21 0.86 14.14
N SER A 136 -19.56 2.05 14.59
CA SER A 136 -20.52 2.93 13.89
C SER A 136 -20.06 3.33 12.48
N THR A 137 -18.74 3.43 12.24
CA THR A 137 -18.20 3.70 10.91
C THR A 137 -18.33 2.47 10.02
N PHE A 138 -18.03 1.28 10.57
CA PHE A 138 -18.24 0.00 9.87
C PHE A 138 -19.71 -0.23 9.49
N GLU A 139 -20.66 0.15 10.36
CA GLU A 139 -22.10 0.03 10.08
C GLU A 139 -22.50 0.68 8.74
N THR A 140 -21.82 1.77 8.35
CA THR A 140 -22.06 2.43 7.05
C THR A 140 -21.57 1.63 5.83
N GLN A 141 -20.66 0.66 6.05
CA GLN A 141 -20.07 -0.22 5.03
C GLN A 141 -20.61 -1.66 5.12
N HIS A 142 -21.60 -1.88 5.97
CA HIS A 142 -22.14 -3.21 6.29
C HIS A 142 -22.57 -4.00 5.04
N GLU A 143 -23.29 -3.36 4.12
CA GLU A 143 -23.73 -3.99 2.86
C GLU A 143 -22.56 -4.40 1.97
N ALA A 144 -21.48 -3.61 1.91
CA ALA A 144 -20.31 -3.93 1.10
C ALA A 144 -19.56 -5.14 1.68
N TYR A 145 -19.45 -5.23 3.00
CA TYR A 145 -18.76 -6.32 3.68
C TYR A 145 -19.60 -7.60 3.70
N ALA A 146 -20.93 -7.50 3.70
CA ALA A 146 -21.80 -8.64 3.48
C ALA A 146 -21.53 -9.31 2.12
N LEU A 147 -21.30 -8.53 1.05
CA LEU A 147 -20.96 -9.06 -0.28
C LEU A 147 -19.58 -9.74 -0.32
N LEU A 148 -18.61 -9.24 0.44
CA LEU A 148 -17.30 -9.88 0.59
C LEU A 148 -17.43 -11.23 1.29
N ALA A 149 -18.27 -11.30 2.33
CA ALA A 149 -18.55 -12.52 3.09
C ALA A 149 -19.37 -13.58 2.33
N GLU A 150 -19.94 -13.26 1.15
CA GLU A 150 -20.55 -14.26 0.25
C GLU A 150 -19.50 -15.11 -0.50
N THR A 151 -18.22 -14.75 -0.41
CA THR A 151 -17.08 -15.49 -1.00
C THR A 151 -16.40 -16.40 0.02
N ASP A 152 -15.30 -17.06 -0.36
CA ASP A 152 -14.47 -17.87 0.56
C ASP A 152 -13.41 -17.00 1.30
N LEU A 153 -13.62 -15.69 1.39
CA LEU A 153 -12.79 -14.77 2.18
C LEU A 153 -13.09 -14.91 3.68
N ASP A 154 -12.03 -15.00 4.49
CA ASP A 154 -12.09 -14.79 5.93
C ASP A 154 -11.98 -13.28 6.20
N VAL A 155 -13.08 -12.64 6.60
CA VAL A 155 -13.16 -11.18 6.74
C VAL A 155 -13.19 -10.80 8.22
N HIS A 156 -12.15 -10.10 8.67
CA HIS A 156 -12.01 -9.62 10.04
C HIS A 156 -12.16 -8.10 10.09
N VAL A 157 -13.06 -7.61 10.95
CA VAL A 157 -13.37 -6.19 11.09
C VAL A 157 -13.02 -5.71 12.50
N TYR A 158 -12.30 -4.59 12.60
CA TYR A 158 -11.87 -4.00 13.86
C TYR A 158 -12.45 -2.59 14.04
N GLY A 159 -12.90 -2.28 15.25
CA GLY A 159 -13.37 -0.94 15.59
C GLY A 159 -13.66 -0.79 17.08
N ALA A 160 -13.58 0.44 17.58
CA ALA A 160 -13.97 0.73 18.95
C ALA A 160 -15.48 0.49 19.14
N PRO A 161 -15.90 -0.12 20.27
CA PRO A 161 -17.28 -0.52 20.51
C PRO A 161 -18.16 0.68 20.88
N ASP A 162 -18.62 1.43 19.87
CA ASP A 162 -19.54 2.56 20.03
C ASP A 162 -20.95 2.31 19.44
N ALA A 163 -21.12 1.20 18.72
CA ALA A 163 -22.39 0.73 18.18
C ALA A 163 -22.44 -0.81 18.22
N ASP A 164 -23.64 -1.37 18.25
CA ASP A 164 -23.88 -2.79 18.02
C ASP A 164 -24.04 -3.00 16.50
N VAL A 165 -23.28 -3.94 15.94
CA VAL A 165 -23.31 -4.24 14.49
C VAL A 165 -23.82 -5.65 14.26
N ASP A 166 -24.68 -5.80 13.25
CA ASP A 166 -25.25 -7.09 12.90
C ASP A 166 -24.19 -8.01 12.29
N ASP A 167 -24.28 -9.31 12.59
CA ASP A 167 -23.44 -10.33 11.97
C ASP A 167 -23.84 -10.53 10.50
N VAL A 168 -22.91 -10.22 9.60
CA VAL A 168 -23.05 -10.41 8.14
C VAL A 168 -22.04 -11.39 7.58
N GLY A 169 -21.62 -12.38 8.38
CA GLY A 169 -20.60 -13.34 7.96
C GLY A 169 -19.19 -12.77 8.03
N THR A 170 -19.00 -11.69 8.78
CA THR A 170 -17.69 -11.13 9.10
C THR A 170 -17.37 -11.36 10.58
N THR A 171 -16.10 -11.59 10.89
CA THR A 171 -15.64 -11.68 12.28
C THR A 171 -15.37 -10.28 12.80
N VAL A 172 -16.29 -9.74 13.60
CA VAL A 172 -16.15 -8.42 14.22
C VAL A 172 -15.36 -8.52 15.53
N HIS A 173 -14.34 -7.67 15.67
CA HIS A 173 -13.46 -7.53 16.82
C HIS A 173 -13.65 -6.16 17.48
N PRO A 174 -14.51 -6.04 18.49
CA PRO A 174 -14.70 -4.80 19.23
C PRO A 174 -13.46 -4.50 20.07
N MET A 175 -12.71 -3.45 19.72
CA MET A 175 -11.43 -3.15 20.36
C MET A 175 -11.23 -1.65 20.55
N ASP A 176 -11.07 -1.24 21.80
CA ASP A 176 -10.80 0.14 22.18
C ASP A 176 -9.31 0.32 22.50
N SER A 177 -8.49 0.43 21.45
CA SER A 177 -7.06 0.73 21.55
C SER A 177 -6.71 1.93 20.66
N PRO A 178 -5.67 2.72 20.99
CA PRO A 178 -5.25 3.82 20.12
C PRO A 178 -4.89 3.36 18.71
N ASP A 179 -4.27 2.18 18.58
CA ASP A 179 -3.93 1.62 17.27
C ASP A 179 -5.18 1.34 16.43
N ILE A 180 -6.32 0.95 17.02
CA ILE A 180 -7.57 0.80 16.29
C ILE A 180 -8.28 2.14 16.11
N ARG A 181 -8.38 2.99 17.14
CA ARG A 181 -9.13 4.25 17.10
C ARG A 181 -8.53 5.31 16.18
N GLU A 182 -7.21 5.33 16.07
CA GLU A 182 -6.47 6.39 15.38
C GLU A 182 -5.99 5.95 14.01
N THR A 183 -6.24 4.69 13.61
CA THR A 183 -5.86 4.21 12.27
C THR A 183 -7.04 3.68 11.48
N TRP A 184 -6.94 3.87 10.18
CA TRP A 184 -7.77 3.25 9.17
C TRP A 184 -6.88 2.31 8.38
N PHE A 185 -7.27 1.05 8.27
CA PHE A 185 -6.52 0.09 7.47
C PHE A 185 -7.44 -0.89 6.76
N VAL A 186 -6.98 -1.37 5.62
CA VAL A 186 -7.55 -2.51 4.91
C VAL A 186 -6.37 -3.29 4.33
N ALA A 187 -6.22 -4.56 4.69
CA ALA A 187 -5.13 -5.40 4.20
C ALA A 187 -5.65 -6.77 3.76
N PHE A 188 -5.24 -7.17 2.56
CA PHE A 188 -5.58 -8.44 1.94
C PHE A 188 -4.32 -9.27 1.74
N ASP A 189 -4.33 -10.52 2.21
CA ASP A 189 -3.18 -11.44 2.17
C ASP A 189 -2.90 -12.04 0.79
N GLY A 190 -3.70 -11.71 -0.23
CA GLY A 190 -3.53 -12.19 -1.60
C GLY A 190 -4.09 -13.59 -1.85
N GLY A 191 -4.68 -14.24 -0.83
CA GLY A 191 -5.18 -15.60 -0.90
C GLY A 191 -4.12 -16.58 -1.44
N PRO A 192 -4.41 -17.34 -2.50
CA PRO A 192 -3.47 -18.34 -3.04
C PRO A 192 -2.26 -17.73 -3.78
N SER A 193 -2.24 -16.42 -4.03
CA SER A 193 -1.16 -15.77 -4.79
C SER A 193 -0.61 -14.54 -4.05
N PRO A 194 0.66 -14.59 -3.58
CA PRO A 194 1.30 -13.44 -2.94
C PRO A 194 1.34 -12.17 -3.80
N GLN A 195 1.26 -12.28 -5.14
CA GLN A 195 1.21 -11.12 -6.04
C GLN A 195 -0.11 -10.32 -5.94
N GLN A 196 -1.12 -10.89 -5.28
CA GLN A 196 -2.40 -10.23 -5.03
C GLN A 196 -2.44 -9.48 -3.70
N LYS A 197 -1.37 -9.57 -2.88
CA LYS A 197 -1.26 -8.84 -1.62
C LYS A 197 -1.38 -7.33 -1.86
N SER A 198 -2.18 -6.70 -1.01
CA SER A 198 -2.35 -5.25 -1.04
C SER A 198 -2.85 -4.76 0.31
N ALA A 199 -2.36 -3.60 0.74
CA ALA A 199 -2.83 -2.97 1.95
C ALA A 199 -2.86 -1.44 1.84
N LEU A 200 -3.80 -0.85 2.55
CA LEU A 200 -3.86 0.57 2.90
C LEU A 200 -3.74 0.66 4.41
N LEU A 201 -2.89 1.56 4.90
CA LEU A 201 -2.77 1.87 6.31
C LEU A 201 -2.53 3.38 6.47
N ALA A 202 -3.39 4.05 7.23
CA ALA A 202 -3.25 5.47 7.54
C ALA A 202 -3.64 5.80 8.97
N GLU A 203 -2.95 6.79 9.53
CA GLU A 203 -3.20 7.37 10.85
C GLU A 203 -3.98 8.69 10.72
N GLU A 204 -5.04 8.88 11.49
CA GLU A 204 -5.75 10.16 11.57
C GLU A 204 -4.94 11.16 12.43
N ARG A 205 -4.13 12.00 11.77
CA ARG A 205 -3.31 13.02 12.44
C ARG A 205 -4.09 14.29 12.79
N SER A 206 -5.22 14.52 12.13
CA SER A 206 -6.16 15.61 12.40
C SER A 206 -7.57 15.19 11.99
N PRO A 207 -8.65 15.78 12.55
CA PRO A 207 -10.00 15.30 12.31
C PRO A 207 -10.38 15.26 10.82
N GLY A 208 -10.54 14.06 10.27
CA GLY A 208 -10.84 13.81 8.86
C GLY A 208 -9.65 13.86 7.91
N GLU A 209 -8.44 14.04 8.43
CA GLU A 209 -7.17 14.05 7.69
C GLU A 209 -6.32 12.86 8.09
N PHE A 210 -6.12 11.97 7.14
CA PHE A 210 -5.40 10.72 7.31
C PHE A 210 -4.04 10.84 6.65
N TYR A 211 -3.02 10.31 7.30
CA TYR A 211 -1.67 10.26 6.76
C TYR A 211 -1.21 8.82 6.77
N GLY A 212 -0.89 8.30 5.60
CA GLY A 212 -0.57 6.90 5.46
C GLY A 212 -0.23 6.53 4.04
N PHE A 213 -0.23 5.24 3.78
CA PHE A 213 0.27 4.69 2.54
C PHE A 213 -0.57 3.50 2.09
N TRP A 214 -0.60 3.31 0.77
CA TRP A 214 -1.03 2.07 0.14
C TRP A 214 0.21 1.32 -0.33
N THR A 215 0.37 0.05 0.02
CA THR A 215 1.40 -0.83 -0.52
C THR A 215 0.85 -2.09 -1.21
N TYR A 216 1.67 -2.67 -2.10
CA TYR A 216 1.49 -4.03 -2.63
C TYR A 216 2.63 -4.97 -2.18
N ASP A 217 3.52 -4.47 -1.32
CA ASP A 217 4.65 -5.22 -0.81
C ASP A 217 4.17 -6.35 0.12
N PRO A 218 4.46 -7.63 -0.19
CA PRO A 218 4.03 -8.77 0.61
C PRO A 218 4.44 -8.69 2.08
N ASP A 219 5.67 -8.24 2.37
CA ASP A 219 6.21 -8.21 3.73
C ASP A 219 5.51 -7.15 4.58
N THR A 220 5.23 -5.98 4.01
CA THR A 220 4.50 -4.91 4.69
C THR A 220 3.04 -5.28 4.90
N VAL A 221 2.39 -5.90 3.92
CA VAL A 221 1.03 -6.43 4.07
C VAL A 221 0.99 -7.44 5.23
N ASP A 222 1.96 -8.35 5.29
CA ASP A 222 2.04 -9.34 6.37
C ASP A 222 2.25 -8.69 7.74
N ARG A 223 3.10 -7.66 7.83
CA ARG A 223 3.29 -6.89 9.08
C ARG A 223 2.00 -6.22 9.55
N ILE A 224 1.18 -5.69 8.64
CA ILE A 224 -0.11 -5.07 8.99
C ILE A 224 -1.07 -6.12 9.55
N ILE A 225 -1.20 -7.26 8.87
CA ILE A 225 -2.06 -8.37 9.30
C ILE A 225 -1.60 -8.95 10.65
N ASP A 226 -0.28 -9.07 10.86
CA ASP A 226 0.28 -9.60 12.10
C ASP A 226 0.23 -8.58 13.26
N ALA A 227 0.08 -7.29 12.97
CA ALA A 227 -0.06 -6.25 13.99
C ALA A 227 -1.48 -6.19 14.59
N VAL A 228 -2.49 -6.73 13.89
CA VAL A 228 -3.85 -6.81 14.42
C VAL A 228 -4.07 -8.13 15.17
N PRO A 229 -4.66 -8.08 16.38
CA PRO A 229 -4.84 -9.28 17.20
C PRO A 229 -5.91 -10.21 16.63
N ASP A 230 -5.83 -11.49 16.99
CA ASP A 230 -6.82 -12.54 16.67
C ASP A 230 -7.05 -12.83 15.17
N THR A 231 -6.04 -12.64 14.31
CA THR A 231 -6.00 -13.09 12.90
C THR A 231 -5.51 -14.53 12.73
N ALA A 232 -5.61 -15.37 13.76
CA ALA A 232 -4.89 -16.64 13.91
C ALA A 232 -5.25 -17.77 12.92
N ASN A 233 -5.95 -17.47 11.83
CA ASN A 233 -6.35 -18.44 10.81
C ASN A 233 -5.69 -18.20 9.46
N ARG A 234 -4.40 -17.82 9.42
CA ARG A 234 -3.61 -17.89 8.18
C ARG A 234 -3.57 -19.35 7.71
N PRO A 235 -4.07 -19.70 6.51
CA PRO A 235 -3.68 -20.95 5.88
C PRO A 235 -2.16 -20.92 5.71
N THR A 236 -1.48 -21.85 6.37
CA THR A 236 -0.03 -22.01 6.22
C THR A 236 0.21 -22.55 4.81
N ALA A 237 0.92 -21.78 3.98
CA ALA A 237 1.42 -22.23 2.69
C ALA A 237 2.32 -23.48 2.83
#